data_AF-A0A519H298-F1
#
_entry.id   AF-A0A519H298-F1
#
_cell.length_a   1.000
_cell.length_b   1.000
_cell.length_c   1.000
_cell.angle_alpha   90.00
_cell.angle_beta   90.00
_cell.angle_gamma   90.00
#
_symmetry.space_group_name_H-M   'P 1'
#
loop_
_entity.id
_entity.type
_entity.pdbx_description
1 polymer ?
#
loop_
_entity_poly.entity_id
_entity_poly.type
_entity_poly.pdbx_seq_one_letter_code
_entity_poly.pdbx_strand_id
1 'polypeptide(L)' 'MSTPEVDELIDAMQTGSAEESAAAAAELNRYVVENAWFAPIFRQTSVAVAGADTTIQMQPGNPYPYLWNIRQK' A
#
# COMPACT_ATOMS: atom_id res chain seq x y z
N MET A 1 3.70 -6.26 -18.32
CA MET A 1 4.32 -7.57 -18.62
C MET A 1 3.92 -8.43 -17.45
N SER A 2 3.00 -9.38 -17.64
CA SER A 2 2.56 -10.29 -16.57
C SER A 2 3.00 -11.71 -16.90
N THR A 3 3.34 -12.49 -15.89
CA THR A 3 3.62 -13.93 -16.01
C THR A 3 2.42 -14.71 -15.49
N PRO A 4 2.17 -15.95 -15.98
CA PRO A 4 1.06 -16.77 -15.49
C PRO A 4 1.04 -16.93 -13.96
N GLU A 5 2.22 -17.09 -13.36
CA GLU A 5 2.39 -17.18 -11.89
C GLU A 5 1.92 -15.92 -11.17
N VAL A 6 2.26 -14.73 -11.69
CA VAL A 6 1.79 -13.45 -11.12
C VAL A 6 0.28 -13.29 -11.29
N ASP A 7 -0.27 -13.72 -12.44
CA ASP A 7 -1.72 -13.66 -12.69
C ASP A 7 -2.49 -14.55 -11.72
N GLU A 8 -2.01 -15.78 -11.47
CA GLU A 8 -2.60 -16.71 -10.49
C GLU A 8 -2.55 -16.15 -9.06
N LEU A 9 -1.42 -15.56 -8.66
CA LEU A 9 -1.28 -14.94 -7.35
C LEU A 9 -2.20 -13.73 -7.17
N ILE A 10 -2.37 -12.92 -8.22
CA ILE A 10 -3.30 -11.78 -8.20
C ILE A 10 -4.74 -12.28 -8.07
N ASP A 11 -5.13 -13.32 -8.79
CA ASP A 11 -6.48 -13.89 -8.72
C ASP A 11 -6.78 -14.46 -7.33
N ALA A 12 -5.87 -15.26 -6.77
CA ALA A 12 -5.98 -15.78 -5.41
C ALA A 12 -6.04 -14.66 -4.36
N MET A 13 -5.24 -13.60 -4.54
CA MET A 13 -5.28 -12.43 -3.66
C MET A 13 -6.64 -11.72 -3.69
N GLN A 14 -7.28 -11.63 -4.86
CA GLN A 14 -8.55 -10.91 -5.03
C GLN A 14 -9.79 -11.71 -4.62
N THR A 15 -9.77 -13.04 -4.82
CA THR A 15 -10.98 -13.89 -4.73
C THR A 15 -10.93 -14.93 -3.62
N GLY A 16 -9.76 -15.20 -3.04
CA GLY A 16 -9.58 -16.19 -1.99
C GLY A 16 -10.19 -15.78 -0.64
N SER A 17 -10.13 -16.70 0.32
CA SER A 17 -10.38 -16.39 1.73
C SER A 17 -9.33 -15.40 2.27
N ALA A 18 -9.60 -14.79 3.43
CA ALA A 18 -8.67 -13.81 4.02
C ALA A 18 -7.25 -14.39 4.24
N GLU A 19 -7.14 -15.67 4.59
CA GLU A 19 -5.86 -16.35 4.77
C GLU A 19 -5.15 -16.62 3.44
N GLU A 20 -5.89 -17.11 2.44
CA GLU A 20 -5.36 -17.33 1.08
C GLU A 20 -4.93 -16.01 0.44
N SER A 21 -5.72 -14.95 0.59
CA SER A 21 -5.38 -13.62 0.09
C SER A 21 -4.11 -13.08 0.73
N ALA A 22 -3.94 -13.27 2.05
CA ALA A 22 -2.74 -12.84 2.75
C ALA A 22 -1.49 -13.64 2.32
N ALA A 23 -1.63 -14.95 2.14
CA ALA A 23 -0.55 -15.81 1.65
C ALA A 23 -0.15 -15.44 0.21
N ALA A 24 -1.13 -15.26 -0.69
CA ALA A 24 -0.89 -14.87 -2.08
C ALA A 24 -0.23 -13.48 -2.17
N ALA A 25 -0.64 -12.52 -1.34
CA ALA A 25 -0.01 -11.20 -1.29
C ALA A 25 1.45 -11.27 -0.81
N ALA A 26 1.77 -12.12 0.17
CA ALA A 26 3.13 -12.31 0.64
C ALA A 26 4.02 -12.94 -0.45
N GLU A 27 3.50 -13.95 -1.14
CA GLU A 27 4.19 -14.64 -2.22
C GLU A 27 4.44 -13.72 -3.43
N LEU A 28 3.44 -12.95 -3.83
CA LEU A 28 3.57 -11.96 -4.91
C LEU A 28 4.64 -10.91 -4.59
N ASN A 29 4.67 -10.41 -3.34
CA ASN A 29 5.71 -9.49 -2.90
C ASN A 29 7.12 -10.10 -2.98
N ARG A 30 7.28 -11.39 -2.65
CA ARG A 30 8.56 -12.10 -2.81
C ARG A 30 8.94 -12.17 -4.29
N TYR A 31 8.02 -12.62 -5.14
CA TYR A 31 8.26 -12.78 -6.58
C TYR A 31 8.77 -11.48 -7.24
N VAL A 32 8.12 -10.34 -6.96
CA VAL A 32 8.49 -9.05 -7.60
C VAL A 32 9.85 -8.53 -7.15
N VAL A 33 10.29 -8.88 -5.93
CA VAL A 33 11.62 -8.52 -5.42
C VAL A 33 12.68 -9.45 -5.99
N GLU A 34 12.46 -10.77 -5.97
CA GLU A 34 13.42 -11.76 -6.47
C GLU A 34 13.65 -11.65 -7.98
N ASN A 35 12.62 -11.30 -8.74
CA ASN A 35 12.73 -11.07 -10.18
C ASN A 35 13.16 -9.64 -10.55
N ALA A 36 13.55 -8.82 -9.57
CA ALA A 36 14.03 -7.44 -9.75
C ALA A 36 13.04 -6.50 -10.46
N TRP A 37 11.74 -6.74 -10.34
CA TRP A 37 10.70 -5.83 -10.85
C TRP A 37 10.48 -4.65 -9.89
N PHE A 38 10.78 -4.83 -8.61
CA PHE A 38 10.72 -3.80 -7.58
C PHE A 38 11.84 -3.96 -6.55
N ALA A 39 12.52 -2.86 -6.22
CA ALA A 39 13.59 -2.83 -5.22
C ALA A 39 13.25 -1.82 -4.10
N PRO A 40 12.73 -2.27 -2.94
CA PRO A 40 12.31 -1.38 -1.86
C PRO A 40 13.51 -0.82 -1.10
N ILE A 41 13.96 0.38 -1.48
CA ILE A 41 15.10 1.05 -0.83
C ILE A 41 14.69 2.04 0.28
N PHE A 42 13.49 2.62 0.20
CA PHE A 42 12.93 3.48 1.25
C PHE A 42 11.40 3.52 1.13
N ARG A 43 10.74 3.89 2.23
CA ARG A 43 9.30 4.20 2.26
C ARG A 43 9.12 5.64 2.72
N GLN A 44 8.47 6.46 1.89
CA GLN A 44 8.17 7.84 2.28
C GLN A 44 7.22 7.85 3.48
N THR A 45 7.59 8.61 4.50
CA THR A 45 6.73 8.88 5.65
C THR A 45 6.37 10.36 5.61
N SER A 46 5.07 10.66 5.54
CA SER A 46 4.58 12.03 5.53
C SER A 46 4.39 12.53 6.95
N VAL A 47 4.91 13.72 7.25
CA VAL A 47 4.72 14.41 8.52
C VAL A 47 3.93 15.68 8.26
N ALA A 48 2.85 15.88 9.01
CA ALA A 48 2.04 17.10 8.96
C ALA A 48 2.00 17.73 10.35
N VAL A 49 2.16 19.05 10.41
CA VAL A 49 2.12 19.83 11.65
C VAL A 49 0.83 20.64 11.67
N ALA A 50 0.12 20.59 12.79
CA ALA A 50 -1.16 21.26 12.98
C ALA A 50 -1.21 22.02 14.31
N GLY A 51 -2.05 23.04 14.39
CA GLY A 51 -2.35 23.72 15.66
C GLY A 51 -3.07 22.79 16.65
N ALA A 52 -3.11 23.19 17.93
CA ALA A 52 -3.65 22.36 19.01
C ALA A 52 -5.09 21.90 18.79
N ASP A 53 -5.91 22.69 18.09
CA ASP A 53 -7.33 22.40 17.84
C ASP A 53 -7.59 21.79 16.45
N THR A 54 -6.54 21.38 15.73
CA THR A 54 -6.65 20.82 14.37
C THR A 54 -6.18 19.37 14.33
N THR A 55 -6.92 18.54 13.60
CA THR A 55 -6.57 17.16 13.27
C THR A 55 -6.29 17.04 11.77
N ILE A 56 -5.29 16.24 11.42
CA ILE A 56 -4.91 15.97 10.03
C ILE A 56 -4.83 14.46 9.83
N GLN A 57 -5.52 13.96 8.81
CA GLN A 57 -5.39 12.58 8.36
C GLN A 57 -4.64 12.52 7.02
N MET A 58 -3.49 11.88 6.99
CA MET A 58 -2.76 11.63 5.74
C MET A 58 -3.39 10.46 4.97
N GLN A 59 -3.45 10.57 3.64
CA GLN A 59 -3.86 9.50 2.74
C GLN A 59 -2.68 8.99 1.90
N PRO A 60 -2.71 7.72 1.46
CA PRO A 60 -1.73 7.21 0.51
C PRO A 60 -1.75 7.99 -0.82
N GLY A 61 -0.60 8.07 -1.48
CA GLY A 61 -0.49 8.58 -2.86
C GLY A 61 -0.50 10.10 -3.03
N ASN A 62 -0.73 10.88 -1.97
CA ASN A 62 -0.58 12.34 -2.01
C ASN A 62 0.25 12.84 -0.82
N PRO A 63 1.33 13.62 -1.04
CA PRO A 63 2.18 14.14 0.02
C PRO A 63 1.51 15.16 0.95
N TYR A 64 0.37 15.73 0.56
CA TYR A 64 -0.40 16.68 1.36
C TYR A 64 -1.79 16.11 1.69
N PRO A 65 -2.35 16.33 2.89
CA PRO A 65 -3.70 15.86 3.20
C PRO A 65 -4.74 16.48 2.26
N TYR A 66 -5.76 15.71 1.89
CA TYR A 66 -6.93 16.29 1.25
C TYR A 66 -7.59 17.32 2.17
N LEU A 67 -8.23 18.33 1.60
CA LEU A 67 -8.82 19.42 2.39
C LEU A 67 -9.87 18.91 3.41
N TRP A 68 -10.65 17.88 3.07
CA TRP A 68 -11.63 17.26 3.97
C TRP A 68 -11.02 16.33 5.04
N ASN A 69 -9.71 16.11 4.99
CA ASN A 69 -8.95 15.39 6.01
C ASN A 69 -8.33 16.33 7.06
N ILE A 70 -8.54 17.65 6.93
CA ILE A 70 -8.15 18.66 7.92
C ILE A 70 -9.43 19.08 8.65
N ARG A 71 -9.50 18.87 9.96
CA ARG A 71 -10.71 19.12 10.76
C ARG A 71 -10.38 19.77 12.09
N GLN A 72 -11.32 20.52 12.65
CA GLN A 72 -11.25 20.87 14.06
C GLN A 72 -11.47 19.62 14.91
N LYS A 73 -10.86 19.59 16.10
CA LYS A 73 -11.08 18.54 17.10
C LYS A 73 -12.52 18.49 17.57
#